data_AF-A0A952EXJ5-F1
#
_entry.id   AF-A0A952EXJ5-F1
#
_cell.length_a   1.000
_cell.length_b   1.000
_cell.length_c   1.000
_cell.angle_alpha   90.00
_cell.angle_beta   90.00
_cell.angle_gamma   90.00
#
_symmetry.space_group_name_H-M   'P 1'
#
loop_
_entity.id
_entity.type
_entity.pdbx_description
1 polymer ?
#
loop_
_entity_poly.entity_id
_entity_poly.type
_entity_poly.pdbx_seq_one_letter_code
_entity_poly.pdbx_strand_id
1 'polypeptide(L)'
;MSIVDDSVNGGADGDRKKNRYHFDRHTPEYRLQFEKITEEMHAKCPMAWSDTYGGHWVAAGSKEVFELARCPAVSNHHDLTGETPYQAITIPKAQRATVVRGGILEMDEPEHSAYR
;
A
#
# COMPACT_ATOMS: atom_id res chain seq x y z
N MET A 1 -22.21 14.67 -27.10
CA MET A 1 -21.88 14.04 -25.80
C MET A 1 -21.15 12.76 -26.13
N SER A 2 -19.82 12.84 -26.27
CA SER A 2 -19.00 11.75 -26.80
C SER A 2 -18.67 10.79 -25.65
N ILE A 3 -19.00 9.52 -25.85
CA ILE A 3 -18.67 8.41 -24.97
C ILE A 3 -17.16 8.19 -25.13
N VAL A 4 -16.39 8.53 -24.11
CA VAL A 4 -14.96 8.19 -24.07
C VAL A 4 -14.84 6.73 -23.67
N ASP A 5 -14.20 5.97 -24.53
CA ASP A 5 -13.95 4.55 -24.45
C ASP A 5 -13.00 4.23 -23.28
N ASP A 6 -13.52 3.53 -22.27
CA ASP A 6 -12.79 3.05 -21.08
C ASP A 6 -12.10 1.69 -21.34
N SER A 7 -11.99 1.26 -22.60
CA SER A 7 -11.56 -0.11 -22.93
C SER A 7 -10.02 -0.29 -22.88
N VAL A 8 -9.26 0.78 -23.09
CA VAL A 8 -7.78 0.71 -23.15
C VAL A 8 -7.14 0.56 -21.76
N ASN A 9 -7.85 0.90 -20.67
CA ASN A 9 -7.28 0.95 -19.32
C ASN A 9 -7.30 -0.39 -18.56
N GLY A 10 -8.20 -1.31 -18.93
CA GLY A 10 -8.35 -2.59 -18.23
C GLY A 10 -7.20 -3.58 -18.45
N GLY A 11 -6.56 -3.54 -19.62
CA GLY A 11 -5.45 -4.45 -19.96
C GLY A 11 -4.16 -4.15 -19.18
N ALA A 12 -3.73 -2.89 -19.18
CA ALA A 12 -2.52 -2.47 -18.49
C ALA A 12 -2.64 -2.58 -16.95
N ASP A 13 -3.83 -2.32 -16.40
CA ASP A 13 -4.10 -2.48 -14.97
C ASP A 13 -4.12 -3.95 -14.54
N GLY A 14 -4.68 -4.83 -15.39
CA GLY A 14 -4.63 -6.27 -15.20
C GLY A 14 -3.20 -6.81 -15.23
N ASP A 15 -2.40 -6.35 -16.20
CA ASP A 15 -1.02 -6.79 -16.39
C ASP A 15 -0.13 -6.42 -15.21
N ARG A 16 -0.25 -5.19 -14.69
CA ARG A 16 0.51 -4.82 -13.47
C ARG A 16 0.09 -5.68 -12.29
N LYS A 17 -1.22 -5.94 -12.11
CA LYS A 17 -1.84 -6.72 -11.01
C LYS A 17 -1.88 -8.24 -11.27
N LYS A 18 -1.09 -8.76 -12.21
CA LYS A 18 -1.11 -10.19 -12.57
C LYS A 18 -0.80 -11.13 -11.39
N ASN A 19 0.13 -10.72 -10.53
CA ASN A 19 0.45 -11.45 -9.31
C ASN A 19 -0.53 -11.01 -8.23
N ARG A 20 -1.42 -11.90 -7.83
CA ARG A 20 -2.41 -11.67 -6.77
C ARG A 20 -2.14 -12.55 -5.57
N TYR A 21 -2.32 -11.99 -4.38
CA TYR A 21 -2.22 -12.73 -3.13
C TYR A 21 -3.24 -12.17 -2.13
N HIS A 22 -4.07 -13.04 -1.56
CA HIS A 22 -5.01 -12.62 -0.53
C HIS A 22 -4.25 -12.39 0.78
N PHE A 23 -3.93 -11.13 1.06
CA PHE A 23 -3.16 -10.75 2.24
C PHE A 23 -4.04 -9.98 3.22
N ASP A 24 -4.16 -10.51 4.45
CA ASP A 24 -4.85 -9.81 5.52
C ASP A 24 -4.10 -9.95 6.85
N ARG A 25 -3.32 -8.92 7.20
CA ARG A 25 -2.52 -8.89 8.43
C ARG A 25 -3.33 -8.77 9.72
N HIS A 26 -4.62 -8.43 9.63
CA HIS A 26 -5.47 -8.18 10.79
C HIS A 26 -6.20 -9.43 11.29
N THR A 27 -6.10 -10.54 10.55
CA THR A 27 -6.75 -11.80 10.90
C THR A 27 -5.94 -12.62 11.90
N PRO A 28 -6.59 -13.47 12.71
CA PRO A 28 -5.89 -14.48 13.52
C PRO A 28 -5.03 -15.42 12.69
N GLU A 29 -5.47 -15.77 11.48
CA GLU A 29 -4.78 -16.68 10.56
C GLU A 29 -3.39 -16.16 10.21
N TYR A 30 -3.25 -14.87 9.91
CA TYR A 30 -1.95 -14.28 9.61
C TYR A 30 -0.99 -14.40 10.78
N ARG A 31 -1.47 -14.17 12.02
CA ARG A 31 -0.64 -14.34 13.23
C ARG A 31 -0.16 -15.79 13.39
N LEU A 32 -1.02 -16.76 13.11
CA LEU A 32 -0.72 -18.19 13.31
C LEU A 32 0.07 -18.82 12.16
N GLN A 33 0.00 -18.24 10.95
CA GLN A 33 0.59 -18.79 9.74
C GLN A 33 1.60 -17.85 9.08
N PHE A 34 2.11 -16.85 9.82
CA PHE A 34 3.01 -15.82 9.30
C PHE A 34 4.18 -16.38 8.49
N GLU A 35 4.87 -17.39 9.02
CA GLU A 35 6.03 -18.01 8.37
C GLU A 35 5.64 -18.63 7.03
N LYS A 36 4.61 -19.48 7.03
CA LYS A 36 4.09 -20.13 5.80
C LYS A 36 3.66 -19.12 4.74
N ILE A 37 2.94 -18.07 5.15
CA ILE A 37 2.49 -17.00 4.24
C ILE A 37 3.69 -16.28 3.64
N THR A 38 4.67 -15.92 4.48
CA THR A 38 5.87 -15.20 4.06
C THR A 38 6.73 -16.03 3.12
N GLU A 39 6.96 -17.31 3.45
CA GLU A 39 7.69 -18.26 2.59
C GLU A 39 7.03 -18.40 1.22
N GLU A 40 5.71 -18.54 1.18
CA GLU A 40 4.97 -18.65 -0.08
C GLU A 40 5.09 -17.37 -0.93
N MET A 41 4.90 -16.20 -0.32
CA MET A 41 5.03 -14.93 -1.02
C MET A 41 6.46 -14.73 -1.52
N HIS A 42 7.48 -15.00 -0.72
CA HIS A 42 8.89 -14.90 -1.14
C HIS A 42 9.20 -15.83 -2.31
N ALA A 43 8.69 -17.06 -2.30
CA ALA A 43 8.95 -18.05 -3.34
C ALA A 43 8.23 -17.76 -4.66
N LYS A 44 7.01 -17.20 -4.61
CA LYS A 44 6.14 -17.09 -5.80
C LYS A 44 5.92 -15.66 -6.28
N CYS A 45 5.70 -14.74 -5.36
CA CYS A 45 5.25 -13.38 -5.67
C CYS A 45 5.68 -12.38 -4.56
N PRO A 46 6.98 -12.02 -4.47
CA PRO A 46 7.48 -11.10 -3.44
C PRO A 46 6.85 -9.70 -3.55
N MET A 47 6.25 -9.39 -4.69
CA MET A 47 5.29 -8.30 -4.90
C MET A 47 3.99 -8.85 -5.46
N ALA A 48 2.88 -8.56 -4.78
CA ALA A 48 1.55 -9.00 -5.18
C ALA A 48 0.48 -7.94 -4.88
N TRP A 49 -0.56 -7.93 -5.69
CA TRP A 49 -1.79 -7.17 -5.44
C TRP A 49 -2.72 -7.98 -4.52
N SER A 50 -3.19 -7.35 -3.45
CA SER A 50 -4.25 -7.89 -2.59
C SER A 50 -5.52 -7.08 -2.79
N ASP A 51 -6.66 -7.75 -2.94
CA ASP A 51 -7.98 -7.09 -3.06
C ASP A 51 -8.57 -6.72 -1.69
N THR A 52 -7.90 -7.05 -0.59
CA THR A 52 -8.33 -6.68 0.76
C THR A 52 -8.31 -5.16 0.96
N TYR A 53 -9.28 -4.66 1.73
CA TYR A 53 -9.39 -3.24 2.12
C TYR A 53 -9.44 -2.23 0.96
N GLY A 54 -10.06 -2.59 -0.16
CA GLY A 54 -10.17 -1.71 -1.33
C GLY A 54 -8.99 -1.79 -2.30
N GLY A 55 -8.05 -2.71 -2.05
CA GLY A 55 -6.97 -3.00 -2.97
C GLY A 55 -5.66 -2.31 -2.61
N HIS A 56 -4.58 -3.09 -2.47
CA HIS A 56 -3.25 -2.56 -2.21
C HIS A 56 -2.14 -3.51 -2.66
N TRP A 57 -0.94 -2.95 -2.81
CA TRP A 57 0.28 -3.72 -3.06
C TRP A 57 0.86 -4.24 -1.74
N VAL A 58 1.35 -5.48 -1.77
CA VAL A 58 2.07 -6.11 -0.67
C VAL A 58 3.49 -6.41 -1.13
N ALA A 59 4.46 -5.79 -0.47
CA ALA A 59 5.88 -6.09 -0.60
C ALA A 59 6.28 -7.06 0.52
N ALA A 60 6.54 -8.31 0.18
CA ALA A 60 7.02 -9.32 1.11
C ALA A 60 8.55 -9.47 1.06
N GLY A 61 9.15 -9.29 -0.12
CA GLY A 61 10.59 -9.47 -0.33
C GLY A 61 11.43 -8.31 0.21
N SER A 62 12.62 -8.63 0.73
CA SER A 62 13.53 -7.63 1.31
C SER A 62 13.96 -6.59 0.29
N LYS A 63 14.27 -7.01 -0.94
CA LYS A 63 14.65 -6.12 -2.04
C LYS A 63 13.56 -5.07 -2.29
N GLU A 64 12.31 -5.49 -2.42
CA GLU A 64 11.20 -4.62 -2.76
C GLU A 64 10.84 -3.69 -1.60
N VAL A 65 10.86 -4.19 -0.36
CA VAL A 65 10.71 -3.36 0.84
C VAL A 65 11.77 -2.27 0.90
N PHE A 66 13.03 -2.62 0.65
CA PHE A 66 14.15 -1.67 0.70
C PHE A 66 14.16 -0.66 -0.45
N GLU A 67 13.67 -1.05 -1.62
CA GLU A 67 13.48 -0.15 -2.76
C GLU A 67 12.37 0.85 -2.46
N LEU A 68 11.20 0.38 -2.03
CA LEU A 68 10.05 1.24 -1.70
C LEU A 68 10.35 2.19 -0.55
N ALA A 69 11.01 1.72 0.51
CA ALA A 69 11.35 2.55 1.68
C ALA A 69 12.31 3.71 1.37
N ARG A 70 12.97 3.70 0.20
CA ARG A 70 13.89 4.77 -0.26
C ARG A 70 13.37 5.47 -1.51
N CYS A 71 12.21 5.08 -2.01
CA CYS A 71 11.69 5.58 -3.28
C CYS A 71 11.04 6.96 -3.06
N PRO A 72 11.53 8.02 -3.73
CA PRO A 72 10.95 9.36 -3.59
C PRO A 72 9.54 9.48 -4.22
N ALA A 73 9.10 8.47 -4.97
CA ALA A 73 7.75 8.41 -5.53
C ALA A 73 6.73 7.77 -4.57
N VAL A 74 7.16 7.26 -3.42
CA VAL A 74 6.29 6.69 -2.38
C VAL A 74 6.14 7.72 -1.27
N SER A 75 4.89 8.07 -0.96
CA SER A 75 4.52 9.07 0.04
C SER A 75 3.97 8.39 1.28
N ASN A 76 4.36 8.90 2.45
CA ASN A 76 3.73 8.59 3.74
C ASN A 76 2.72 9.65 4.17
N HIS A 77 2.62 10.76 3.42
CA HIS A 77 1.83 11.91 3.77
C HIS A 77 0.39 11.53 4.11
N HIS A 78 -0.10 12.07 5.21
CA HIS A 78 -1.51 12.04 5.52
C HIS A 78 -2.12 13.41 5.31
N ASP A 79 -2.93 13.50 4.27
CA ASP A 79 -3.68 14.70 3.99
C ASP A 79 -5.00 14.72 4.77
N LEU A 80 -5.13 15.70 5.66
CA LEU A 80 -6.35 15.98 6.42
C LEU A 80 -7.20 17.09 5.78
N THR A 81 -6.66 17.82 4.80
CA THR A 81 -7.34 18.90 4.09
C THR A 81 -8.27 18.35 3.01
N GLY A 82 -7.92 17.18 2.44
CA GLY A 82 -8.65 16.54 1.34
C GLY A 82 -8.28 17.07 -0.04
N GLU A 83 -7.17 17.81 -0.16
CA GLU A 83 -6.65 18.31 -1.44
C GLU A 83 -6.01 17.20 -2.29
N THR A 84 -5.56 16.13 -1.66
CA THR A 84 -4.88 14.97 -2.24
C THR A 84 -5.56 13.67 -1.78
N PRO A 85 -5.35 12.54 -2.49
CA PRO A 85 -5.93 11.26 -2.11
C PRO A 85 -5.12 10.53 -1.01
N TYR A 86 -4.11 11.15 -0.38
CA TYR A 86 -3.20 10.45 0.51
C TYR A 86 -3.81 10.17 1.90
N GLN A 87 -3.80 8.89 2.30
CA GLN A 87 -4.55 8.38 3.46
C GLN A 87 -3.69 7.88 4.61
N ALA A 88 -2.43 8.32 4.69
CA ALA A 88 -1.41 7.82 5.61
C ALA A 88 -0.87 6.42 5.29
N ILE A 89 -0.16 5.84 6.27
CA ILE A 89 0.62 4.60 6.16
C ILE A 89 -0.13 3.33 6.61
N THR A 90 -1.32 3.46 7.20
CA THR A 90 -2.06 2.32 7.77
C THR A 90 -3.14 1.84 6.81
N ILE A 91 -3.15 0.52 6.53
CA ILE A 91 -4.15 -0.15 5.71
C ILE A 91 -4.90 -1.21 6.56
N PRO A 92 -6.24 -1.16 6.65
CA PRO A 92 -7.11 -0.07 6.19
C PRO A 92 -6.88 1.20 7.01
N LYS A 93 -7.28 2.36 6.47
CA LYS A 93 -7.22 3.63 7.21
C LYS A 93 -7.89 3.48 8.59
N ALA A 94 -7.13 3.76 9.65
CA ALA A 94 -7.67 3.68 11.01
C ALA A 94 -8.74 4.77 11.21
N GLN A 95 -9.86 4.43 11.86
CA GLN A 95 -10.96 5.38 12.09
C GLN A 95 -10.50 6.67 12.81
N ARG A 96 -9.57 6.54 13.77
CA ARG A 96 -9.02 7.69 14.52
C ARG A 96 -8.13 8.59 13.68
N ALA A 97 -7.58 8.05 12.59
CA ALA A 97 -6.76 8.80 11.65
C ALA A 97 -7.63 9.72 10.75
N THR A 98 -8.95 9.73 10.89
CA THR A 98 -9.79 10.69 10.12
C THR A 98 -9.64 12.14 10.58
N VAL A 99 -9.16 12.37 11.81
CA VAL A 99 -9.13 13.71 12.41
C VAL A 99 -7.72 14.16 12.80
N VAL A 100 -6.80 13.22 13.01
CA VAL A 100 -5.45 13.51 13.51
C VAL A 100 -4.42 12.73 12.70
N ARG A 101 -3.33 13.40 12.35
CA ARG A 101 -2.14 12.81 11.72
C ARG A 101 -1.27 12.10 12.75
N GLY A 102 -0.81 10.90 12.42
CA GLY A 102 0.00 9.98 13.24
C GLY A 102 1.45 10.42 13.52
N GLY A 103 1.73 11.72 13.52
CA GLY A 103 3.06 12.28 13.79
C GLY A 103 4.03 12.15 12.62
N ILE A 104 5.32 12.07 12.93
CA ILE A 104 6.42 12.10 11.95
C ILE A 104 6.34 10.99 10.89
N LEU A 105 5.77 9.84 11.23
CA LEU A 105 5.66 8.71 10.30
C LEU A 105 4.66 8.97 9.15
N GLU A 106 3.81 9.99 9.26
CA GLU A 106 2.82 10.39 8.25
C GLU A 106 3.18 11.74 7.59
N MET A 107 4.48 12.06 7.58
CA MET A 107 5.04 13.26 6.95
C MET A 107 6.02 12.85 5.85
N ASP A 108 6.03 13.63 4.77
CA ASP A 108 7.08 13.59 3.76
C ASP A 108 8.05 14.77 3.95
N GLU A 109 9.14 14.78 3.20
CA GLU A 109 10.03 15.93 3.15
C GLU A 109 9.33 17.16 2.53
N PRO A 110 9.66 18.40 2.95
CA PRO A 110 10.70 18.77 3.92
C PRO A 110 10.24 18.76 5.38
N GLU A 111 8.96 18.47 5.67
CA GLU A 111 8.42 18.54 7.03
C GLU A 111 9.01 17.44 7.92
N HIS A 112 9.17 16.22 7.36
CA HIS A 112 9.70 15.07 8.07
C HIS A 112 11.09 15.31 8.69
N SER A 113 12.02 15.95 7.95
CA SER A 113 13.39 16.23 8.45
C SER A 113 13.45 17.23 9.60
N ALA A 114 12.39 18.01 9.86
CA ALA A 114 12.37 18.89 11.03
C ALA A 114 12.25 18.14 12.37
N TYR A 115 11.83 16.86 12.34
CA TYR A 115 11.52 16.06 13.52
C TYR A 115 12.42 14.82 13.71
N ARG A 116 13.38 14.57 12.80
CA ARG A 116 14.27 13.39 12.79
C ARG A 116 15.74 13.78 12.78
#